data_AF-A0A3D4UYG3-F1
#
_entry.id   AF-A0A3D4UYG3-F1
#
_cell.length_a   1.000
_cell.length_b   1.000
_cell.length_c   1.000
_cell.angle_alpha   90.00
_cell.angle_beta   90.00
_cell.angle_gamma   90.00
#
_symmetry.space_group_name_H-M   'P 1'
#
loop_
_entity.id
_entity.type
_entity.pdbx_description
1 polymer ?
#
loop_
_entity_poly.entity_id
_entity_poly.type
_entity_poly.pdbx_seq_one_letter_code
_entity_poly.pdbx_strand_id
1 'polypeptide(L)'
;MNREEFIKVCGLSCAGLITTSLFLQGCAGTKYLNADINGNFMEIPLSAFSTEDGTASRDYLVVENSKLSYPIAVYRHDSETYTALLMRCTHQGTELRVFGDRLECPAH
;
A
#
# COMPACT_ATOMS: atom_id res chain seq x y z
N MET A 1 -5.03 15.03 -46.15
CA MET A 1 -5.84 14.40 -45.10
C MET A 1 -7.24 15.01 -45.16
N ASN A 2 -8.28 14.20 -45.35
CA ASN A 2 -9.65 14.70 -45.50
C ASN A 2 -10.28 14.95 -44.12
N ARG A 3 -11.22 15.91 -44.03
CA ARG A 3 -11.94 16.28 -42.79
C ARG A 3 -12.45 15.06 -42.01
N GLU A 4 -12.94 14.06 -42.73
CA GLU A 4 -13.49 12.85 -42.15
C GLU A 4 -12.42 11.98 -41.46
N GLU A 5 -11.25 11.82 -42.07
CA GLU A 5 -10.13 11.08 -41.47
C GLU A 5 -9.63 11.78 -40.20
N PHE A 6 -9.51 13.12 -40.23
CA PHE A 6 -9.04 13.87 -39.08
C PHE A 6 -9.96 13.69 -37.86
N ILE A 7 -11.28 13.76 -38.06
CA ILE A 7 -12.26 13.56 -36.98
C ILE A 7 -12.20 12.14 -36.43
N LYS A 8 -12.06 11.13 -37.31
CA LYS A 8 -11.90 9.73 -36.90
C LYS A 8 -10.62 9.51 -36.09
N VAL A 9 -9.48 10.03 -36.55
CA VAL A 9 -8.19 9.88 -35.87
C VAL A 9 -8.17 10.61 -34.52
N CYS A 10 -8.66 11.84 -34.43
CA CYS A 10 -8.76 12.56 -33.16
C CYS A 10 -9.71 11.86 -32.17
N GLY A 11 -10.89 11.44 -32.61
CA GLY A 11 -11.85 10.74 -31.75
C GLY A 11 -11.29 9.43 -31.18
N LEU A 12 -10.62 8.62 -32.02
CA LEU A 12 -9.96 7.40 -31.57
C LEU A 12 -8.77 7.67 -30.63
N SER A 13 -8.00 8.75 -30.86
CA SER A 13 -6.88 9.10 -29.98
C SER A 13 -7.31 9.54 -28.58
N CYS A 14 -8.39 10.32 -28.44
CA CYS A 14 -8.89 10.77 -27.15
C CYS A 14 -9.55 9.63 -26.36
N ALA A 15 -10.28 8.73 -27.03
CA ALA A 15 -10.87 7.56 -26.38
C ALA A 15 -9.81 6.50 -26.02
N GLY A 16 -8.80 6.32 -26.86
CA GLY A 16 -7.74 5.33 -26.67
C GLY A 16 -6.73 5.65 -25.56
N LEU A 17 -6.57 6.94 -25.19
CA LEU A 17 -5.65 7.35 -24.13
C LEU A 17 -6.23 7.21 -22.71
N ILE A 18 -7.56 7.11 -22.57
CA ILE A 18 -8.22 6.99 -21.27
C ILE A 18 -8.09 5.55 -20.71
N THR A 19 -7.88 4.55 -21.56
CA THR A 19 -7.86 3.15 -21.11
C THR A 19 -6.58 2.73 -20.39
N THR A 20 -5.47 3.47 -20.55
CA THR A 20 -4.16 3.09 -20.00
C THR A 20 -3.84 3.70 -18.64
N SER A 21 -4.63 4.66 -18.15
CA SER A 21 -4.33 5.44 -16.93
C SER A 21 -5.16 5.04 -15.70
N LEU A 22 -6.06 4.06 -15.82
CA LEU A 22 -6.83 3.53 -14.70
C LEU A 22 -6.26 2.18 -14.23
N PHE A 23 -5.00 2.16 -13.82
CA PHE A 23 -4.58 1.15 -12.86
C PHE A 23 -5.18 1.53 -11.51
N LEU A 24 -6.49 1.26 -11.32
CA LEU A 24 -7.08 1.22 -9.99
C LEU A 24 -6.32 0.13 -9.23
N GLN A 25 -5.42 0.54 -8.33
CA GLN A 25 -4.92 -0.36 -7.30
C GLN A 25 -6.16 -0.85 -6.55
N GLY A 26 -6.52 -2.11 -6.77
CA GLY A 26 -7.69 -2.71 -6.13
C GLY A 26 -7.56 -2.59 -4.61
N CYS A 27 -8.70 -2.43 -3.93
CA CYS A 27 -8.80 -2.43 -2.49
C CYS A 27 -8.49 -3.84 -1.93
N ALA A 28 -7.23 -4.27 -2.05
CA ALA A 28 -6.74 -5.39 -1.26
C ALA A 28 -6.74 -4.93 0.20
N GLY A 29 -7.48 -5.64 1.05
CA GLY A 29 -7.57 -5.33 2.47
C GLY A 29 -6.18 -5.33 3.12
N THR A 30 -5.97 -4.40 4.05
CA THR A 30 -4.74 -4.34 4.84
C THR A 30 -4.60 -5.61 5.68
N LYS A 31 -3.46 -6.28 5.57
CA LYS A 31 -3.14 -7.43 6.41
C LYS A 31 -2.62 -6.94 7.77
N TYR A 32 -3.26 -7.41 8.84
CA TYR A 32 -2.80 -7.20 10.21
C TYR A 32 -2.10 -8.47 10.72
N LEU A 33 -1.00 -8.29 11.44
CA LEU A 33 -0.22 -9.35 12.05
C LEU A 33 0.09 -8.96 13.50
N ASN A 34 -0.15 -9.88 14.44
CA ASN A 34 0.41 -9.73 15.79
C ASN A 34 1.81 -10.34 15.82
N ALA A 35 2.81 -9.56 16.22
CA ALA A 35 4.19 -10.02 16.35
C ALA A 35 4.72 -9.73 17.76
N ASP A 36 5.35 -10.72 18.38
CA ASP A 36 5.91 -10.56 19.72
C ASP A 36 7.20 -9.75 19.73
N ILE A 37 7.43 -9.05 20.84
CA ILE A 37 8.69 -8.34 21.12
C ILE A 37 9.54 -9.20 22.06
N ASN A 38 10.66 -9.68 21.52
CA ASN A 38 11.68 -10.45 22.22
C ASN A 38 12.89 -9.56 22.51
N GLY A 39 12.97 -9.05 23.75
CA GLY A 39 13.97 -8.06 24.14
C GLY A 39 13.76 -6.73 23.40
N ASN A 40 14.70 -6.38 22.53
CA ASN A 40 14.66 -5.14 21.75
C ASN A 40 14.22 -5.36 20.30
N PHE A 41 13.87 -6.59 19.93
CA PHE A 41 13.56 -6.96 18.56
C PHE A 41 12.10 -7.42 18.43
N MET A 42 11.51 -7.08 17.29
CA MET A 42 10.25 -7.63 16.81
C MET A 42 10.56 -8.40 15.54
N GLU A 43 10.16 -9.66 15.50
CA GLU A 43 10.43 -10.53 14.34
C GLU A 43 9.19 -10.65 13.47
N ILE A 44 9.34 -10.38 12.17
CA ILE A 44 8.26 -10.45 11.20
C ILE A 44 8.68 -11.47 10.13
N PRO A 45 7.94 -12.57 9.94
CA PRO A 45 8.30 -13.57 8.95
C PRO A 45 8.09 -13.03 7.53
N LEU A 46 9.03 -13.25 6.62
CA LEU A 46 8.92 -12.81 5.22
C LEU A 46 7.68 -13.39 4.51
N SER A 47 7.25 -14.59 4.91
CA SER A 47 6.03 -15.23 4.43
C SER A 47 4.75 -14.45 4.79
N ALA A 48 4.81 -13.49 5.73
CA ALA A 48 3.70 -12.62 6.04
C ALA A 48 3.29 -11.76 4.83
N PHE A 49 4.21 -11.47 3.91
CA PHE A 49 3.93 -10.71 2.71
C PHE A 49 3.31 -11.57 1.60
N SER A 50 3.45 -12.89 1.60
CA SER A 50 2.88 -13.77 0.56
C SER A 50 1.35 -13.82 0.62
N THR A 51 0.66 -13.67 -0.52
CA THR A 51 -0.79 -13.91 -0.63
C THR A 51 -1.17 -15.33 -0.25
N GLU A 52 -2.43 -15.58 0.12
CA GLU A 52 -2.88 -16.92 0.55
C GLU A 52 -2.64 -17.98 -0.54
N ASP A 53 -2.80 -17.59 -1.80
CA ASP A 53 -2.56 -18.45 -2.95
C ASP A 53 -1.07 -18.56 -3.33
N GLY A 54 -0.19 -17.82 -2.65
CA GLY A 54 1.26 -17.81 -2.88
C GLY A 54 1.70 -17.20 -4.23
N THR A 55 0.76 -16.69 -5.01
CA THR A 55 0.98 -16.19 -6.38
C THR A 55 1.52 -14.76 -6.44
N ALA A 56 1.33 -13.98 -5.36
CA ALA A 56 1.73 -12.58 -5.29
C ALA A 56 2.29 -12.22 -3.92
N SER A 57 3.00 -11.11 -3.84
CA SER A 57 3.43 -10.50 -2.59
C SER A 57 2.61 -9.24 -2.31
N ARG A 58 2.27 -9.01 -1.06
CA ARG A 58 1.69 -7.77 -0.57
C ARG A 58 2.80 -6.72 -0.48
N ASP A 59 2.47 -5.49 -0.83
CA ASP A 59 3.40 -4.37 -0.75
C ASP A 59 3.54 -3.83 0.68
N TYR A 60 2.57 -4.12 1.55
CA TYR A 60 2.59 -3.66 2.93
C TYR A 60 1.78 -4.57 3.87
N LEU A 61 2.03 -4.43 5.16
CA LEU A 61 1.22 -4.98 6.25
C LEU A 61 1.30 -4.08 7.49
N VAL A 62 0.39 -4.30 8.43
CA VAL A 62 0.37 -3.62 9.74
C VAL A 62 0.71 -4.64 10.82
N VAL A 63 1.67 -4.30 11.67
CA VAL A 63 2.10 -5.12 12.80
C VAL A 63 1.65 -4.52 14.11
N GLU A 64 1.00 -5.35 14.91
CA GLU A 64 0.47 -5.01 16.22
C GLU A 64 1.24 -5.75 17.32
N ASN A 65 1.38 -5.09 18.46
CA ASN A 65 1.85 -5.72 19.68
C ASN A 65 1.24 -4.99 20.88
N SER A 66 0.77 -5.74 21.87
CA SER A 66 0.10 -5.19 23.06
C SER A 66 1.00 -4.30 23.95
N LYS A 67 2.33 -4.36 23.80
CA LYS A 67 3.29 -3.51 24.51
C LYS A 67 3.52 -2.16 23.81
N LEU A 68 3.07 -2.00 22.57
CA LEU A 68 3.21 -0.74 21.82
C LEU A 68 1.91 0.06 21.87
N SER A 69 2.03 1.38 22.03
CA SER A 69 0.87 2.29 22.00
C SER A 69 0.34 2.56 20.59
N TYR A 70 1.13 2.26 19.57
CA TYR A 70 0.77 2.45 18.16
C TYR A 70 1.30 1.27 17.33
N PRO A 71 0.57 0.85 16.29
CA PRO A 71 1.04 -0.18 15.38
C PRO A 71 2.21 0.30 14.52
N ILE A 72 2.83 -0.63 13.80
CA ILE A 72 3.91 -0.37 12.85
C ILE A 72 3.45 -0.76 11.45
N ALA A 73 3.46 0.18 10.51
CA ALA A 73 3.28 -0.13 9.09
C ALA A 73 4.63 -0.60 8.52
N VAL A 74 4.64 -1.75 7.85
CA VAL A 74 5.85 -2.26 7.19
C VAL A 74 5.59 -2.36 5.70
N TYR A 75 6.33 -1.56 4.94
CA TYR A 75 6.31 -1.53 3.48
C TYR A 75 7.46 -2.38 2.94
N ARG A 76 7.15 -3.16 1.91
CA ARG A 76 8.09 -3.96 1.15
C ARG A 76 8.36 -3.25 -0.18
N HIS A 77 9.61 -2.88 -0.44
CA HIS A 77 10.02 -2.27 -1.71
C HIS A 77 10.51 -3.33 -2.71
N ASP A 78 11.23 -4.34 -2.22
CA ASP A 78 11.70 -5.48 -2.99
C ASP A 78 11.89 -6.72 -2.09
N SER A 79 12.67 -7.73 -2.50
CA SER A 79 12.91 -8.94 -1.69
C SER A 79 13.70 -8.71 -0.42
N GLU A 80 14.53 -7.67 -0.37
CA GLU A 80 15.51 -7.42 0.70
C GLU A 80 15.29 -6.05 1.37
N THR A 81 14.61 -5.13 0.70
CA THR A 81 14.40 -3.75 1.16
C THR A 81 13.01 -3.56 1.74
N TYR A 82 12.95 -3.14 3.00
CA TYR A 82 11.74 -2.88 3.75
C TYR A 82 11.82 -1.54 4.47
N THR A 83 10.67 -0.92 4.74
CA THR A 83 10.58 0.29 5.57
C THR A 83 9.52 0.09 6.64
N ALA A 84 9.90 0.30 7.90
CA ALA A 84 9.00 0.26 9.03
C ALA A 84 8.72 1.67 9.53
N LEU A 85 7.44 2.03 9.67
CA LEU A 85 6.99 3.34 10.16
C LEU A 85 6.07 3.14 11.36
N LEU A 86 6.39 3.80 12.48
CA LEU A 86 5.50 3.87 13.63
C LEU A 86 4.24 4.66 13.23
N MET A 87 3.07 4.08 13.42
CA MET A 87 1.79 4.67 13.01
C MET A 87 1.26 5.71 14.01
N ARG A 88 2.17 6.54 14.52
CA ARG A 88 1.85 7.68 15.39
C ARG A 88 2.00 8.97 14.59
N CYS A 89 0.90 9.69 14.40
CA CYS A 89 0.94 10.98 13.74
C CYS A 89 1.89 11.94 14.47
N THR A 90 2.84 12.53 13.75
CA THR A 90 3.81 13.47 14.32
C THR A 90 3.20 14.81 14.71
N HIS A 91 1.97 15.11 14.26
CA HIS A 91 1.24 16.33 14.62
C HIS A 91 0.66 16.27 16.03
N GLN A 92 -0.29 15.36 16.28
CA GLN A 92 -1.04 15.27 17.54
C GLN A 92 -1.05 13.86 18.15
N GLY A 93 -0.25 12.93 17.62
CA GLY A 93 -0.16 11.58 18.14
C GLY A 93 -1.34 10.68 17.79
N THR A 94 -2.31 11.11 16.98
CA THR A 94 -3.39 10.23 16.50
C THR A 94 -2.82 9.01 15.77
N GLU A 95 -3.43 7.85 15.96
CA GLU A 95 -3.08 6.65 15.20
C GLU A 95 -3.36 6.87 13.71
N LEU A 96 -2.37 6.59 12.87
CA LEU A 96 -2.47 6.72 11.41
C LEU A 96 -3.21 5.51 10.82
N ARG A 97 -3.80 5.69 9.63
CA ARG A 97 -4.37 4.61 8.80
C ARG A 97 -3.51 4.38 7.57
N VAL A 98 -3.35 3.12 7.15
CA VAL A 98 -2.62 2.78 5.92
C VAL A 98 -3.58 2.62 4.75
N PHE A 99 -3.23 3.20 3.61
CA PHE A 99 -3.94 3.00 2.35
C PHE A 99 -2.92 2.82 1.21
N GLY A 100 -2.66 1.57 0.81
CA GLY A 100 -1.67 1.31 -0.24
C GLY A 100 -0.27 1.74 0.19
N ASP A 101 0.26 2.79 -0.44
CA ASP A 101 1.59 3.37 -0.22
C ASP A 101 1.59 4.62 0.67
N ARG A 102 0.44 5.01 1.24
CA ARG A 102 0.33 6.23 2.07
C ARG A 102 -0.22 5.98 3.47
N LEU A 103 0.16 6.88 4.38
CA LEU A 103 -0.40 7.01 5.72
C LEU A 103 -1.31 8.24 5.79
N GLU A 104 -2.51 8.07 6.34
CA GLU A 104 -3.49 9.14 6.51
C GLU A 104 -3.83 9.31 7.98
N CYS A 105 -3.84 10.56 8.45
CA CYS A 105 -4.31 10.88 9.79
C CYS A 105 -5.82 11.08 9.73
N PRO A 106 -6.63 10.30 10.46
CA PRO A 106 -8.08 10.44 10.40
C PRO A 106 -8.61 11.74 11.03
N ALA A 107 -7.73 12.55 11.63
CA ALA A 107 -8.11 13.82 12.24
C ALA A 107 -8.19 14.98 11.23
N HIS A 108 -7.51 14.90 10.08
CA HIS A 108 -7.38 16.00 9.11
C HIS A 108 -6.93 15.55 7.72
#